data_AF-A0A935HHU8-F1
#
_entry.id   AF-A0A935HHU8-F1
#
_cell.length_a   1.000
_cell.length_b   1.000
_cell.length_c   1.000
_cell.angle_alpha   90.00
_cell.angle_beta   90.00
_cell.angle_gamma   90.00
#
_symmetry.space_group_name_H-M   'P 1'
#
loop_
_entity.id
_entity.type
_entity.pdbx_description
1 polymer ?
#
loop_
_entity_poly.entity_id
_entity_poly.type
_entity_poly.pdbx_seq_one_letter_code
_entity_poly.pdbx_strand_id
1 'polypeptide(L)'
;MYERISATNTIIKYVDKVTGQTAVKENVKGQALALRAYYYLLLVNMYGAPYNAPGKDPSVSLGVPLRLDMEVSDHLYSRNTVKEVYDQIEKDAKEGAALLISNPQNTDIFKMNATAAYAILSRMYLYQENWEKSIASSNTALAINPNITQLSTFKGPPMAGYYLYNNGTLTTFANRIYDPELSNEIIWTYRPDGLGTGSTYDDFYKYTLYPGYSTTYNPHTHHQLSY
;
A
#
# COMPACT_ATOMS: atom_id res chain seq x y z
N MET A 1 12.37 2.29 1.04
CA MET A 1 11.67 2.36 -0.27
C MET A 1 12.59 2.66 -1.45
N TYR A 2 13.51 3.63 -1.37
CA TYR A 2 14.36 4.02 -2.52
C TYR A 2 15.28 2.92 -3.06
N GLU A 3 15.77 2.01 -2.22
CA GLU A 3 16.51 0.82 -2.68
C GLU A 3 15.66 -0.04 -3.62
N ARG A 4 14.39 -0.29 -3.26
CA ARG A 4 13.44 -1.04 -4.09
C ARG A 4 13.11 -0.32 -5.39
N ILE A 5 13.00 1.02 -5.35
CA ILE A 5 12.84 1.85 -6.56
C ILE A 5 14.07 1.75 -7.47
N SER A 6 15.28 1.71 -6.91
CA SER A 6 16.50 1.51 -7.69
C SER A 6 16.50 0.13 -8.39
N ALA A 7 16.00 -0.90 -7.71
CA ALA A 7 15.84 -2.22 -8.30
C ALA A 7 14.83 -2.22 -9.45
N THR A 8 13.66 -1.59 -9.29
CA THR A 8 12.68 -1.48 -10.38
C THR A 8 13.21 -0.67 -11.56
N ASN A 9 13.91 0.44 -11.33
CA ASN A 9 14.56 1.23 -12.39
C ASN A 9 15.58 0.40 -13.18
N THR A 10 16.35 -0.44 -12.48
CA THR A 10 17.31 -1.36 -13.12
C THR A 10 16.59 -2.34 -14.04
N ILE A 11 15.50 -2.97 -13.56
CA ILE A 11 14.69 -3.87 -14.38
C ILE A 11 14.15 -3.14 -15.60
N ILE A 12 13.53 -1.97 -15.42
CA ILE A 12 12.93 -1.19 -16.52
C ILE A 12 13.97 -0.81 -17.58
N LYS A 13 15.21 -0.48 -17.20
CA LYS A 13 16.27 -0.11 -18.15
C LYS A 13 16.89 -1.30 -18.88
N TYR A 14 17.01 -2.46 -18.23
CA TYR A 14 17.70 -3.62 -18.83
C TYR A 14 16.77 -4.66 -19.44
N VAL A 15 15.48 -4.67 -19.13
CA VAL A 15 14.54 -5.69 -19.61
C VAL A 15 14.56 -5.84 -21.14
N ASP A 16 14.75 -4.76 -21.88
CA ASP A 16 14.83 -4.79 -23.34
C ASP A 16 16.12 -5.47 -23.86
N LYS A 17 17.20 -5.45 -23.07
CA LYS A 17 18.50 -6.06 -23.39
C LYS A 17 18.61 -7.54 -23.00
N VAL A 18 17.68 -8.05 -22.21
CA VAL A 18 17.68 -9.45 -21.77
C VAL A 18 17.14 -10.36 -22.88
N THR A 19 17.74 -11.53 -23.02
CA THR A 19 17.28 -12.61 -23.91
C THR A 19 16.06 -13.30 -23.32
N GLY A 20 15.02 -13.53 -24.12
CA GLY A 20 13.81 -14.22 -23.67
C GLY A 20 12.59 -13.87 -24.52
N GLN A 21 11.46 -14.54 -24.25
CA GLN A 21 10.20 -14.26 -24.93
C GLN A 21 9.73 -12.83 -24.64
N THR A 22 9.37 -12.07 -25.69
CA THR A 22 8.94 -10.67 -25.57
C THR A 22 7.79 -10.51 -24.57
N ALA A 23 6.79 -11.40 -24.60
CA ALA A 23 5.66 -11.34 -23.67
C ALA A 23 6.08 -11.44 -22.19
N VAL A 24 7.04 -12.31 -21.88
CA VAL A 24 7.55 -12.44 -20.50
C VAL A 24 8.30 -11.18 -20.08
N LYS A 25 9.12 -10.61 -20.99
CA LYS A 25 9.87 -9.37 -20.75
C LYS A 25 8.92 -8.19 -20.49
N GLU A 26 7.90 -8.04 -21.32
CA GLU A 26 6.90 -6.99 -21.18
C GLU A 26 6.06 -7.16 -19.90
N ASN A 27 5.71 -8.40 -19.53
CA ASN A 27 5.05 -8.66 -18.26
C ASN A 27 5.92 -8.24 -17.06
N VAL A 28 7.21 -8.62 -17.05
CA VAL A 28 8.16 -8.22 -15.99
C VAL A 28 8.33 -6.70 -15.93
N LYS A 29 8.41 -6.03 -17.09
CA LYS A 29 8.43 -4.55 -17.16
C LYS A 29 7.17 -3.96 -16.54
N GLY A 30 6.00 -4.53 -16.84
CA GLY A 30 4.73 -4.11 -16.27
C GLY A 30 4.67 -4.26 -14.76
N GLN A 31 5.18 -5.38 -14.22
CA GLN A 31 5.30 -5.59 -12.77
C GLN A 31 6.21 -4.55 -12.11
N ALA A 32 7.37 -4.28 -12.71
CA ALA A 32 8.35 -3.32 -12.18
C ALA A 32 7.79 -1.89 -12.15
N LEU A 33 7.06 -1.47 -13.19
CA LEU A 33 6.38 -0.18 -13.26
C LEU A 33 5.30 -0.06 -12.17
N ALA A 34 4.44 -1.08 -12.03
CA ALA A 34 3.40 -1.09 -11.02
C ALA A 34 3.97 -1.07 -9.58
N LEU A 35 5.08 -1.78 -9.33
CA LEU A 35 5.81 -1.72 -8.05
C LEU A 35 6.41 -0.33 -7.80
N ARG A 36 6.99 0.30 -8.82
CA ARG A 36 7.55 1.65 -8.71
C ARG A 36 6.46 2.67 -8.34
N ALA A 37 5.31 2.61 -8.99
CA ALA A 37 4.14 3.41 -8.65
C ALA A 37 3.70 3.20 -7.20
N TYR A 38 3.64 1.95 -6.74
CA TYR A 38 3.29 1.63 -5.35
C TYR A 38 4.28 2.23 -4.34
N TYR A 39 5.58 2.11 -4.57
CA TYR A 39 6.59 2.65 -3.66
C TYR A 39 6.56 4.18 -3.59
N TYR A 40 6.34 4.85 -4.72
CA TYR A 40 6.16 6.31 -4.72
C TYR A 40 4.88 6.73 -4.01
N LEU A 41 3.78 5.97 -4.16
CA LEU A 41 2.54 6.23 -3.43
C LEU A 41 2.75 6.11 -1.91
N LEU A 42 3.51 5.12 -1.45
CA LEU A 42 3.85 5.02 -0.02
C LEU A 42 4.72 6.20 0.44
N LEU A 43 5.75 6.54 -0.32
CA LEU A 43 6.68 7.63 0.02
C LEU A 43 5.99 8.99 0.10
N VAL A 44 5.17 9.34 -0.89
CA VAL A 44 4.50 10.64 -0.90
C VAL A 44 3.48 10.77 0.23
N ASN A 45 2.81 9.68 0.62
CA ASN A 45 1.88 9.70 1.75
C ASN A 45 2.59 9.75 3.12
N MET A 46 3.83 9.28 3.21
CA MET A 46 4.61 9.34 4.46
C MET A 46 5.36 10.66 4.65
N TYR A 47 5.86 11.26 3.55
CA TYR A 47 6.78 12.40 3.63
C TYR A 47 6.29 13.67 2.90
N GLY A 48 5.21 13.58 2.13
CA GLY A 48 4.56 14.71 1.47
C GLY A 48 3.37 15.25 2.27
N ALA A 49 2.92 16.45 1.91
CA ALA A 49 1.62 16.93 2.37
C ALA A 49 0.49 16.13 1.69
N PRO A 50 -0.67 15.95 2.35
CA PRO A 50 -1.84 15.38 1.69
C PRO A 50 -2.19 16.17 0.43
N TYR A 51 -2.59 15.48 -0.64
CA TYR A 51 -2.80 16.09 -1.96
C TYR A 51 -3.80 17.25 -1.92
N ASN A 52 -4.89 17.11 -1.16
CA ASN A 52 -5.95 18.11 -0.98
C ASN A 52 -5.93 18.78 0.40
N ALA A 53 -4.76 18.92 1.03
CA ALA A 53 -4.69 19.58 2.33
C ALA A 53 -5.20 21.04 2.25
N PRO A 54 -6.07 21.50 3.18
CA PRO A 54 -6.59 22.86 3.17
C PRO A 54 -5.47 23.91 3.11
N GLY A 55 -5.54 24.81 2.13
CA GLY A 55 -4.55 25.88 1.94
C GLY A 55 -3.19 25.40 1.41
N LYS A 56 -3.09 24.18 0.86
CA LYS A 56 -1.89 23.68 0.18
C LYS A 56 -2.19 23.40 -1.29
N ASP A 57 -1.33 23.91 -2.17
CA ASP A 57 -1.35 23.56 -3.59
C ASP A 57 -0.39 22.37 -3.82
N PRO A 58 -0.84 21.21 -4.33
CA PRO A 58 0.02 20.07 -4.62
C PRO A 58 1.08 20.36 -5.69
N SER A 59 0.88 21.40 -6.52
CA SER A 59 1.82 21.86 -7.56
C SER A 59 3.01 22.63 -7.00
N VAL A 60 2.95 23.03 -5.73
CA VAL A 60 4.02 23.78 -5.04
C VAL A 60 4.51 23.03 -3.80
N SER A 61 3.60 22.29 -3.16
CA SER A 61 3.92 21.51 -1.97
C SER A 61 4.94 20.43 -2.30
N LEU A 62 6.04 20.42 -1.55
CA LEU A 62 7.10 19.45 -1.75
C LEU A 62 6.63 18.05 -1.32
N GLY A 63 6.83 17.08 -2.20
CA GLY A 63 6.63 15.65 -2.00
C GLY A 63 7.96 14.97 -1.72
N VAL A 64 8.35 14.05 -2.61
CA VAL A 64 9.58 13.27 -2.48
C VAL A 64 10.41 13.37 -3.76
N PRO A 65 11.74 13.19 -3.71
CA PRO A 65 12.56 13.17 -4.92
C PRO A 65 12.18 12.03 -5.88
N LEU A 66 11.99 12.34 -7.15
CA LEU A 66 11.76 11.36 -8.21
C LEU A 66 13.10 10.89 -8.79
N ARG A 67 13.49 9.67 -8.43
CA ARG A 67 14.62 8.96 -9.03
C ARG A 67 14.09 7.94 -10.03
N LEU A 68 14.11 8.30 -11.31
CA LEU A 68 13.60 7.45 -12.41
C LEU A 68 14.71 6.79 -13.20
N ASP A 69 15.93 7.27 -13.03
CA ASP A 69 17.16 6.72 -13.54
C ASP A 69 17.77 5.72 -12.55
N MET A 70 18.62 4.85 -13.08
CA MET A 70 19.36 3.84 -12.31
C MET A 70 20.79 4.27 -12.00
N GLU A 71 21.28 5.33 -12.66
CA GLU A 71 22.69 5.67 -12.62
C GLU A 71 23.05 6.15 -11.21
N VAL A 72 24.23 5.72 -10.75
CA VAL A 72 24.87 6.28 -9.57
C VAL A 72 25.65 7.47 -10.08
N SER A 73 24.99 8.62 -10.11
CA SER A 73 25.64 9.89 -10.42
C SER A 73 25.79 10.70 -9.13
N ASP A 74 26.72 11.64 -9.11
CA ASP A 74 26.84 12.65 -8.04
C ASP A 74 25.67 13.68 -8.07
N HIS A 75 24.57 13.33 -8.74
CA HIS A 75 23.40 14.18 -8.83
C HIS A 75 22.67 14.22 -7.49
N LEU A 76 22.65 15.41 -6.89
CA LEU A 76 21.81 15.70 -5.73
C LEU A 76 20.37 15.87 -6.20
N TYR A 77 19.46 14.98 -5.79
CA TYR A 77 18.05 15.10 -6.13
C TYR A 77 17.37 16.11 -5.22
N SER A 78 16.73 17.12 -5.80
CA SER A 78 15.78 17.98 -5.09
C SER A 78 14.44 17.28 -4.93
N ARG A 79 13.66 17.68 -3.91
CA ARG A 79 12.29 17.17 -3.75
C ARG A 79 11.42 17.67 -4.89
N ASN A 80 10.72 16.75 -5.54
CA ASN A 80 9.67 17.09 -6.48
C ASN A 80 8.41 17.52 -5.75
N THR A 81 7.48 18.14 -6.48
CA THR A 81 6.18 18.53 -5.94
C THR A 81 5.30 17.29 -5.73
N VAL A 82 4.31 17.39 -4.85
CA VAL A 82 3.34 16.30 -4.63
C VAL A 82 2.65 15.97 -5.94
N LYS A 83 2.29 16.97 -6.75
CA LYS A 83 1.68 16.78 -8.06
C LYS A 83 2.56 15.96 -9.00
N GLU A 84 3.83 16.33 -9.15
CA GLU A 84 4.77 15.60 -10.02
C GLU A 84 4.90 14.13 -9.62
N VAL A 85 4.94 13.85 -8.32
CA VAL A 85 5.02 12.47 -7.82
C VAL A 85 3.75 11.69 -8.16
N TYR A 86 2.57 12.28 -7.97
CA TYR A 86 1.30 11.65 -8.33
C TYR A 86 1.16 11.41 -9.84
N ASP A 87 1.57 12.38 -10.67
CA ASP A 87 1.56 12.22 -12.13
C ASP A 87 2.45 11.06 -12.57
N GLN A 88 3.61 10.90 -11.93
CA GLN A 88 4.54 9.79 -12.18
C GLN A 88 3.95 8.44 -11.72
N ILE A 89 3.25 8.40 -10.58
CA ILE A 89 2.52 7.21 -10.11
C ILE A 89 1.43 6.82 -11.12
N GLU A 90 0.62 7.78 -11.58
CA GLU A 90 -0.45 7.54 -12.56
C GLU A 90 0.11 6.97 -13.87
N LYS A 91 1.21 7.56 -14.36
CA LYS A 91 1.90 7.10 -15.58
C LYS A 91 2.39 5.66 -15.43
N ASP A 92 3.18 5.38 -14.39
CA ASP A 92 3.79 4.06 -14.19
C ASP A 92 2.73 2.98 -13.96
N ALA A 93 1.69 3.27 -13.17
CA ALA A 93 0.64 2.29 -12.90
C ALA A 93 -0.23 2.01 -14.14
N LYS A 94 -0.53 3.02 -14.98
CA LYS A 94 -1.27 2.82 -16.24
C LYS A 94 -0.46 2.03 -17.26
N GLU A 95 0.80 2.40 -17.48
CA GLU A 95 1.68 1.68 -18.40
C GLU A 95 1.90 0.24 -17.92
N GLY A 96 2.13 0.07 -16.61
CA GLY A 96 2.26 -1.24 -15.99
C GLY A 96 1.01 -2.12 -16.16
N ALA A 97 -0.17 -1.57 -15.89
CA ALA A 97 -1.43 -2.28 -16.07
C ALA A 97 -1.67 -2.71 -17.52
N ALA A 98 -1.41 -1.83 -18.49
CA ALA A 98 -1.56 -2.14 -19.92
C ALA A 98 -0.64 -3.29 -20.34
N LEU A 99 0.64 -3.26 -19.95
CA LEU A 99 1.59 -4.34 -20.26
C LEU A 99 1.17 -5.68 -19.63
N LEU A 100 0.65 -5.66 -18.41
CA LEU A 100 0.19 -6.84 -17.69
C LEU A 100 -1.07 -7.46 -18.32
N ILE A 101 -1.97 -6.64 -18.87
CA ILE A 101 -3.16 -7.11 -19.60
C ILE A 101 -2.76 -7.70 -20.96
N SER A 102 -1.90 -7.01 -21.72
CA SER A 102 -1.50 -7.46 -23.04
C SER A 102 -0.63 -8.72 -22.99
N ASN A 103 0.07 -8.94 -21.88
CA ASN A 103 0.99 -10.06 -21.71
C ASN A 103 0.69 -10.83 -20.41
N PRO A 104 -0.47 -11.51 -20.32
CA PRO A 104 -0.82 -12.26 -19.13
C PRO A 104 0.18 -13.40 -18.92
N GLN A 105 0.59 -13.60 -17.67
CA GLN A 105 1.45 -14.70 -17.23
C GLN A 105 0.81 -15.39 -16.04
N ASN A 106 1.09 -16.68 -15.85
CA ASN A 106 0.64 -17.37 -14.65
C ASN A 106 1.48 -16.87 -13.46
N THR A 107 0.91 -15.99 -12.66
CA THR A 107 1.57 -15.35 -11.52
C THR A 107 0.86 -15.71 -10.23
N ASP A 108 1.64 -15.96 -9.18
CA ASP A 108 1.11 -16.11 -7.82
C ASP A 108 0.52 -14.80 -7.28
N ILE A 109 -0.18 -14.90 -6.14
CA ILE A 109 -0.81 -13.76 -5.45
C ILE A 109 0.22 -12.75 -4.88
N PHE A 110 1.50 -13.10 -4.83
CA PHE A 110 2.57 -12.25 -4.29
C PHE A 110 3.26 -11.41 -5.37
N LYS A 111 2.89 -11.59 -6.63
CA LYS A 111 3.37 -10.80 -7.76
C LYS A 111 2.36 -9.73 -8.16
N MET A 112 2.89 -8.64 -8.70
CA MET A 112 2.03 -7.60 -9.27
C MET A 112 1.28 -8.15 -10.48
N ASN A 113 -0.03 -7.96 -10.49
CA ASN A 113 -0.89 -8.26 -11.62
C ASN A 113 -1.68 -6.99 -12.01
N ALA A 114 -2.40 -7.05 -13.13
CA ALA A 114 -3.16 -5.90 -13.63
C ALA A 114 -4.20 -5.42 -12.59
N THR A 115 -4.87 -6.34 -11.90
CA THR A 115 -5.81 -6.01 -10.81
C THR A 115 -5.15 -5.17 -9.71
N ALA A 116 -3.95 -5.55 -9.27
CA ALA A 116 -3.19 -4.81 -8.26
C ALA A 116 -2.78 -3.41 -8.76
N ALA A 117 -2.39 -3.28 -10.03
CA ALA A 117 -2.07 -1.99 -10.63
C ALA A 117 -3.30 -1.05 -10.67
N TYR A 118 -4.48 -1.56 -11.04
CA TYR A 118 -5.73 -0.78 -10.99
C TYR A 118 -6.19 -0.48 -9.56
N ALA A 119 -5.94 -1.36 -8.60
CA ALA A 119 -6.22 -1.09 -7.19
C ALA A 119 -5.33 0.06 -6.65
N ILE A 120 -4.07 0.14 -7.08
CA ILE A 120 -3.18 1.27 -6.77
C ILE A 120 -3.72 2.56 -7.38
N LEU A 121 -4.12 2.55 -8.66
CA LEU A 121 -4.72 3.70 -9.33
C LEU A 121 -5.98 4.19 -8.60
N SER A 122 -6.89 3.27 -8.27
CA SER A 122 -8.11 3.57 -7.50
C SER A 122 -7.78 4.28 -6.19
N ARG A 123 -6.84 3.73 -5.40
CA ARG A 123 -6.41 4.32 -4.13
C ARG A 123 -5.77 5.70 -4.31
N MET A 124 -4.92 5.87 -5.31
CA MET A 124 -4.28 7.14 -5.60
C MET A 124 -5.33 8.21 -5.99
N TYR A 125 -6.28 7.87 -6.87
CA TYR A 125 -7.35 8.79 -7.25
C TYR A 125 -8.28 9.12 -6.08
N LEU A 126 -8.51 8.17 -5.17
CA LEU A 126 -9.22 8.44 -3.92
C LEU A 126 -8.52 9.50 -3.08
N TYR A 127 -7.18 9.43 -2.96
CA TYR A 127 -6.40 10.45 -2.24
C TYR A 127 -6.38 11.81 -2.95
N GLN A 128 -6.61 11.84 -4.27
CA GLN A 128 -6.80 13.07 -5.04
C GLN A 128 -8.24 13.58 -5.00
N GLU A 129 -9.18 12.88 -4.35
CA GLU A 129 -10.63 13.14 -4.43
C GLU A 129 -11.17 13.10 -5.86
N ASN A 130 -10.49 12.37 -6.75
CA ASN A 130 -10.96 12.13 -8.11
C ASN A 130 -11.88 10.90 -8.12
N TRP A 131 -13.12 11.10 -7.69
CA TRP A 131 -14.10 10.03 -7.47
C TRP A 131 -14.41 9.26 -8.76
N GLU A 132 -14.55 9.95 -9.89
CA GLU A 132 -14.86 9.33 -11.18
C GLU A 132 -13.75 8.37 -11.63
N LYS A 133 -12.49 8.81 -11.62
CA LYS A 133 -11.35 7.95 -11.99
C LYS A 133 -11.14 6.83 -10.97
N SER A 134 -11.44 7.07 -9.69
CA SER A 134 -11.37 6.05 -8.64
C SER A 134 -12.37 4.92 -8.86
N ILE A 135 -13.64 5.27 -9.14
CA ILE A 135 -14.70 4.31 -9.48
C ILE A 135 -14.34 3.55 -10.76
N ALA A 136 -13.91 4.26 -11.80
CA ALA A 136 -13.52 3.63 -13.06
C ALA A 136 -12.40 2.59 -12.87
N SER A 137 -11.34 2.95 -12.13
CA SER A 137 -10.21 2.06 -11.86
C SER A 137 -10.62 0.84 -11.02
N SER A 138 -11.48 1.06 -10.02
CA SER A 138 -12.05 -0.02 -9.19
C SER A 138 -12.89 -0.99 -10.02
N ASN A 139 -13.76 -0.47 -10.89
CA ASN A 139 -14.59 -1.29 -11.77
C ASN A 139 -13.73 -2.10 -12.74
N THR A 140 -12.66 -1.54 -13.28
CA THR A 140 -11.72 -2.30 -14.12
C THR A 140 -11.03 -3.41 -13.32
N ALA A 141 -10.58 -3.14 -12.09
CA ALA A 141 -9.99 -4.17 -11.23
C ALA A 141 -10.96 -5.34 -10.97
N LEU A 142 -12.23 -5.02 -10.67
CA LEU A 142 -13.30 -5.99 -10.43
C LEU A 142 -13.70 -6.76 -11.70
N ALA A 143 -13.65 -6.12 -12.86
CA ALA A 143 -13.88 -6.80 -14.14
C ALA A 143 -12.78 -7.83 -14.45
N ILE A 144 -11.54 -7.57 -14.03
CA ILE A 144 -10.42 -8.51 -14.19
C ILE A 144 -10.51 -9.65 -13.16
N ASN A 145 -10.80 -9.32 -11.90
CA ASN A 145 -10.97 -10.30 -10.83
C ASN A 145 -12.18 -9.94 -9.95
N PRO A 146 -13.33 -10.60 -10.14
CA PRO A 146 -14.56 -10.29 -9.40
C PRO A 146 -14.58 -10.91 -7.99
N ASN A 147 -13.58 -11.71 -7.62
CA ASN A 147 -13.54 -12.37 -6.31
C ASN A 147 -13.19 -11.35 -5.23
N ILE A 148 -14.20 -10.92 -4.48
CA ILE A 148 -14.04 -10.02 -3.33
C ILE A 148 -14.15 -10.86 -2.07
N THR A 149 -13.19 -10.70 -1.16
CA THR A 149 -13.32 -11.24 0.19
C THR A 149 -14.38 -10.45 0.96
N GLN A 150 -15.47 -11.13 1.33
CA GLN A 150 -16.46 -10.53 2.23
C GLN A 150 -15.84 -10.42 3.62
N LEU A 151 -15.56 -9.18 4.07
CA LEU A 151 -14.91 -8.96 5.36
C LEU A 151 -15.76 -9.49 6.53
N SER A 152 -17.08 -9.51 6.38
CA SER A 152 -18.01 -10.06 7.38
C SER A 152 -17.91 -11.56 7.60
N THR A 153 -17.42 -12.29 6.60
CA THR A 153 -17.19 -13.73 6.69
C THR A 153 -15.70 -14.07 6.81
N PHE A 154 -14.82 -13.06 6.74
CA PHE A 154 -13.39 -13.23 6.86
C PHE A 154 -13.04 -13.72 8.26
N LYS A 155 -12.42 -14.89 8.31
CA LYS A 155 -11.82 -15.44 9.51
C LYS A 155 -10.34 -15.05 9.50
N GLY A 156 -9.92 -14.25 10.47
CA GLY A 156 -8.51 -14.00 10.70
C GLY A 156 -7.74 -15.31 10.91
N PRO A 157 -6.40 -15.30 10.77
CA PRO A 157 -5.62 -16.43 11.26
C PRO A 157 -6.02 -16.68 12.72
N PRO A 158 -6.08 -17.94 13.19
CA PRO A 158 -6.40 -18.22 14.59
C PRO A 158 -5.37 -17.52 15.47
N MET A 159 -5.67 -16.30 15.90
CA MET A 159 -4.86 -15.58 16.87
C MET A 159 -4.98 -16.39 18.15
N ALA A 160 -3.84 -16.67 18.78
CA ALA A 160 -3.80 -17.45 20.00
C ALA A 160 -4.73 -16.82 21.06
N GLY A 161 -5.89 -17.44 21.25
CA GLY A 161 -6.72 -17.43 22.46
C GLY A 161 -7.11 -16.08 23.04
N TYR A 162 -8.13 -15.41 22.48
CA TYR A 162 -8.93 -14.47 23.28
C TYR A 162 -10.41 -14.87 23.29
N TYR A 163 -10.82 -15.62 24.31
CA TYR A 163 -12.23 -15.93 24.53
C TYR A 163 -12.90 -14.74 25.22
N LEU A 164 -13.89 -14.13 24.55
CA LEU A 164 -14.78 -13.19 25.22
C LEU A 164 -15.87 -14.00 25.94
N TYR A 165 -15.85 -13.93 27.27
CA TYR A 165 -16.92 -14.46 28.11
C TYR A 165 -17.96 -13.35 28.28
N ASN A 166 -19.10 -13.50 27.61
CA ASN A 166 -20.25 -12.63 27.87
C ASN A 166 -21.37 -13.49 28.47
N ASN A 167 -21.84 -13.12 29.67
CA ASN A 167 -22.93 -13.78 30.38
C ASN A 167 -22.86 -15.33 30.40
N GLY A 168 -21.69 -15.88 30.71
CA GLY A 168 -21.50 -17.33 30.86
C GLY A 168 -21.51 -18.14 29.56
N THR A 169 -21.59 -17.48 28.41
CA THR A 169 -21.52 -18.15 27.09
C THR A 169 -20.19 -17.83 26.42
N LEU A 170 -19.47 -18.87 26.02
CA LEU A 170 -18.24 -18.74 25.25
C LEU A 170 -18.62 -18.29 23.83
N THR A 171 -18.28 -17.06 23.46
CA THR A 171 -18.60 -16.52 22.15
C THR A 171 -17.32 -16.38 21.34
N THR A 172 -17.23 -17.11 20.23
CA THR A 172 -16.03 -17.20 19.37
C THR A 172 -15.89 -15.96 18.48
N PHE A 173 -15.88 -14.77 19.06
CA PHE A 173 -15.69 -13.50 18.34
C PHE A 173 -14.23 -13.28 17.92
N ALA A 174 -13.28 -13.97 18.56
CA ALA A 174 -11.83 -13.83 18.39
C ALA A 174 -11.31 -14.00 16.95
N ASN A 175 -12.13 -14.55 16.05
CA ASN A 175 -11.71 -14.92 14.71
C ASN A 175 -12.24 -13.98 13.62
N ARG A 176 -13.02 -12.93 13.91
CA ARG A 176 -13.59 -12.05 12.87
C ARG A 176 -13.04 -10.63 12.99
N ILE A 177 -12.72 -10.02 11.85
CA ILE A 177 -12.23 -8.63 11.76
C ILE A 177 -13.40 -7.62 11.78
N TYR A 178 -14.64 -8.07 11.57
CA TYR A 178 -15.82 -7.21 11.50
C TYR A 178 -17.01 -7.84 12.24
N ASP A 179 -17.77 -6.99 12.94
CA ASP A 179 -19.01 -7.36 13.62
C ASP A 179 -20.22 -6.78 12.87
N PRO A 180 -20.99 -7.59 12.14
CA PRO A 180 -22.19 -7.15 11.44
C PRO A 180 -23.36 -6.80 12.38
N GLU A 181 -23.32 -7.18 13.66
CA GLU A 181 -24.37 -6.85 14.63
C GLU A 181 -24.17 -5.46 15.23
N LEU A 182 -22.93 -4.94 15.24
CA LEU A 182 -22.59 -3.65 15.84
C LEU A 182 -22.46 -2.49 14.85
N SER A 183 -22.18 -2.75 13.57
CA SER A 183 -22.11 -1.70 12.55
C SER A 183 -22.42 -2.23 11.17
N ASN A 184 -23.17 -1.48 10.36
CA ASN A 184 -23.40 -1.76 8.93
C ASN A 184 -22.26 -1.24 8.03
N GLU A 185 -21.30 -0.50 8.60
CA GLU A 185 -20.18 0.11 7.89
C GLU A 185 -18.85 -0.30 8.51
N ILE A 186 -17.84 -0.56 7.68
CA ILE A 186 -16.46 -0.84 8.12
C ILE A 186 -15.84 0.51 8.49
N ILE A 187 -15.89 0.89 9.76
CA ILE A 187 -15.31 2.15 10.22
C ILE A 187 -14.08 1.91 11.11
N TRP A 188 -14.14 1.13 12.18
CA TRP A 188 -12.96 0.76 13.00
C TRP A 188 -13.24 -0.51 13.81
N THR A 189 -12.21 -1.29 14.14
CA THR A 189 -12.31 -2.36 15.16
C THR A 189 -11.90 -1.82 16.52
N TYR A 190 -12.78 -1.94 17.51
CA TYR A 190 -12.54 -1.53 18.90
C TYR A 190 -12.01 -2.70 19.73
N ARG A 191 -10.89 -2.52 20.44
CA ARG A 191 -10.43 -3.44 21.50
C ARG A 191 -11.03 -2.98 22.83
N PRO A 192 -11.83 -3.82 23.54
CA PRO A 192 -12.50 -3.38 24.77
C PRO A 192 -11.60 -3.24 26.00
N ASP A 193 -10.34 -3.67 25.95
CA ASP A 193 -9.50 -3.88 27.14
C ASP A 193 -8.49 -2.76 27.43
N GLY A 194 -8.63 -1.58 26.82
CA GLY A 194 -7.83 -0.40 27.19
C GLY A 194 -6.32 -0.52 26.95
N LEU A 195 -5.87 -1.58 26.29
CA LEU A 195 -4.47 -1.80 25.88
C LEU A 195 -4.29 -1.54 24.39
N GLY A 196 -4.27 -0.25 24.03
CA GLY A 196 -3.70 0.23 22.78
C GLY A 196 -4.58 0.14 21.54
N THR A 197 -4.79 1.29 20.90
CA THR A 197 -5.29 1.41 19.52
C THR A 197 -4.24 0.88 18.55
N GLY A 198 -4.34 -0.40 18.18
CA GLY A 198 -3.58 -0.97 17.07
C GLY A 198 -4.38 -0.85 15.78
N SER A 199 -3.96 0.03 14.87
CA SER A 199 -4.46 -0.03 13.49
C SER A 199 -3.92 -1.31 12.85
N THR A 200 -4.79 -2.08 12.20
CA THR A 200 -4.40 -3.31 11.49
C THR A 200 -3.53 -3.06 10.25
N TYR A 201 -3.08 -1.83 10.03
CA TYR A 201 -2.01 -1.53 9.07
C TYR A 201 -0.63 -2.02 9.55
N ASP A 202 -0.45 -2.21 10.87
CA ASP A 202 0.87 -2.47 11.48
C ASP A 202 1.21 -3.97 11.61
N ASP A 203 0.21 -4.86 11.55
CA ASP A 203 0.42 -6.30 11.77
C ASP A 203 0.85 -7.08 10.51
N PHE A 204 0.97 -6.42 9.35
CA PHE A 204 1.50 -7.04 8.12
C PHE A 204 3.04 -7.01 8.00
N TYR A 205 3.77 -6.33 8.91
CA TYR A 205 5.23 -6.17 8.80
C TYR A 205 6.07 -6.57 10.02
N LYS A 206 5.51 -7.26 11.02
CA LYS A 206 6.34 -7.77 12.13
C LYS A 206 7.04 -9.08 11.75
N TYR A 207 8.14 -8.95 10.99
CA TYR A 207 9.22 -9.92 11.06
C TYR A 207 9.99 -9.72 12.37
N THR A 208 10.32 -10.84 13.01
CA THR A 208 11.02 -10.92 14.29
C THR A 208 12.37 -10.19 14.24
N LEU A 209 12.47 -9.06 14.94
CA LEU A 209 13.77 -8.55 15.39
C LEU A 209 14.01 -9.10 16.81
N TYR A 210 15.27 -9.45 17.07
CA TYR A 210 15.81 -10.20 18.20
C TYR A 210 15.20 -9.87 19.59
N PRO A 211 15.20 -10.84 20.53
CA PRO A 211 14.63 -10.65 21.86
C PRO A 211 15.52 -9.77 22.72
N GLY A 212 14.98 -8.69 23.30
CA GLY A 212 15.70 -7.97 24.36
C GLY A 212 15.28 -6.54 24.73
N TYR A 213 14.46 -5.84 23.93
CA TYR A 213 14.14 -4.43 24.22
C TYR A 213 12.65 -4.13 24.04
N SER A 214 11.98 -3.70 25.12
CA SER A 214 10.66 -3.07 25.07
C SER A 214 10.80 -1.59 25.40
N THR A 215 10.21 -0.73 24.57
CA THR A 215 9.99 0.68 24.91
C THR A 215 8.50 0.88 25.12
N THR A 216 8.09 1.19 26.33
CA THR A 216 6.71 1.55 26.67
C THR A 216 6.45 3.01 26.29
N TYR A 217 5.56 3.23 25.32
CA TYR A 217 5.01 4.54 25.00
C TYR A 217 3.85 4.87 25.95
N ASN A 218 3.92 6.01 26.67
CA ASN A 218 2.83 6.53 27.49
C ASN A 218 2.38 7.89 26.94
N PRO A 219 1.10 8.05 26.52
CA PRO A 219 0.61 9.25 25.84
C PRO A 219 0.33 10.47 26.74
N HIS A 220 0.66 10.47 28.04
CA HIS A 220 0.18 11.51 28.98
C HIS A 220 1.21 12.29 29.82
N THR A 221 2.51 12.28 29.55
CA THR A 221 3.44 13.21 30.25
C THR A 221 4.60 13.69 29.38
N HIS A 222 4.93 14.98 29.50
CA HIS A 222 6.14 15.57 28.92
C HIS A 222 7.39 14.82 29.40
N HIS A 223 8.29 14.54 28.46
CA HIS A 223 9.61 13.94 28.69
C HIS A 223 10.32 14.52 29.92
N GLN A 224 10.63 13.66 30.89
CA GLN A 224 11.84 13.80 31.69
C GLN A 224 12.60 12.48 31.68
N LEU A 225 13.82 12.54 31.16
CA LEU A 225 14.83 11.49 31.25
C LEU A 225 15.57 11.68 32.58
N SER A 226 15.72 10.62 33.36
CA SER A 226 16.71 10.55 34.43
C SER A 226 17.48 9.24 34.31
N TYR A 227 18.80 9.36 34.47
CA TYR A 227 19.88 8.40 34.22
C TYR A 227 19.71 7.01 34.83
#